data_AF-A0A9D2A992-F1
#
_entry.id   AF-A0A9D2A992-F1
#
_cell.length_a   1.000
_cell.length_b   1.000
_cell.length_c   1.000
_cell.angle_alpha   90.00
_cell.angle_beta   90.00
_cell.angle_gamma   90.00
#
_symmetry.space_group_name_H-M   'P 1'
#
loop_
_entity.id
_entity.type
_entity.pdbx_description
1 polymer ?
#
loop_
_entity_poly.entity_id
_entity_poly.type
_entity_poly.pdbx_seq_one_letter_code
_entity_poly.pdbx_strand_id
1 'polypeptide(L)'
;MPSEPAQSQESWSEIEMAVLDALDDLPYPMGAAYEVEQDRVLVTVFVEDGEMDESQIDDLETLGRQAAGGIDVVVECSDEGPPEEQDGGSQ
;
A
#
# COMPACT_ATOMS: atom_id res chain seq x y z
N MET A 1 -16.45 -23.99 15.83
CA MET A 1 -16.18 -22.99 14.77
C MET A 1 -14.70 -23.15 14.49
N PRO A 2 -14.24 -23.52 13.28
CA PRO A 2 -12.82 -23.46 12.99
C PRO A 2 -12.43 -21.98 13.12
N SER A 3 -11.60 -21.65 14.10
CA SER A 3 -10.88 -20.40 14.12
C SER A 3 -10.01 -20.41 12.87
N GLU A 4 -10.34 -19.59 11.89
CA GLU A 4 -9.41 -19.28 10.80
C GLU A 4 -8.05 -18.98 11.42
N PRO A 5 -6.95 -19.49 10.86
CA PRO A 5 -5.65 -19.23 11.42
C PRO A 5 -5.50 -17.71 11.46
N ALA A 6 -5.39 -17.16 12.66
CA ALA A 6 -4.71 -15.92 12.91
C ALA A 6 -3.29 -16.14 12.39
N GLN A 7 -3.10 -16.07 11.07
CA GLN A 7 -1.81 -15.79 10.49
C GLN A 7 -1.56 -14.33 10.89
N SER A 8 -1.01 -14.25 12.09
CA SER A 8 -0.55 -13.16 12.92
C SER A 8 -0.77 -11.76 12.33
N GLN A 9 -1.68 -10.98 12.92
CA GLN A 9 -1.74 -9.53 12.71
C GLN A 9 -0.36 -8.86 12.88
N GLU A 10 0.50 -9.42 13.75
CA GLU A 10 1.90 -8.98 13.90
C GLU A 10 2.72 -9.06 12.59
N SER A 11 2.51 -10.09 11.73
CA SER A 11 3.23 -10.18 10.46
C SER A 11 2.80 -9.11 9.46
N TRP A 12 1.52 -8.72 9.46
CA TRP A 12 1.00 -7.75 8.49
C TRP A 12 1.50 -6.34 8.74
N SER A 13 1.65 -5.93 10.01
CA SER A 13 2.26 -4.65 10.35
C SER A 13 3.76 -4.60 9.97
N GLU A 14 4.48 -5.72 10.09
CA GLU A 14 5.87 -5.81 9.63
C GLU A 14 5.97 -5.71 8.10
N ILE A 15 5.05 -6.37 7.38
CA ILE A 15 4.96 -6.30 5.92
C ILE A 15 4.62 -4.89 5.46
N GLU A 16 3.61 -4.26 6.07
CA GLU A 16 3.20 -2.89 5.81
C GLU A 16 4.38 -1.93 5.96
N MET A 17 5.07 -2.01 7.09
CA MET A 17 6.21 -1.13 7.36
C MET A 17 7.36 -1.37 6.37
N ALA A 18 7.64 -2.62 5.98
CA ALA A 18 8.67 -2.93 5.00
C ALA A 18 8.31 -2.41 3.60
N VAL A 19 7.04 -2.51 3.20
CA VAL A 19 6.55 -1.96 1.93
C VAL A 19 6.63 -0.44 1.96
N LEU A 20 6.14 0.21 3.02
CA LEU A 20 6.21 1.66 3.16
C LEU A 20 7.65 2.17 3.12
N ASP A 21 8.59 1.53 3.82
CA ASP A 21 10.01 1.87 3.81
C ASP A 21 10.64 1.71 2.41
N ALA A 22 10.31 0.63 1.71
CA ALA A 22 10.79 0.40 0.34
C ALA A 22 10.24 1.43 -0.66
N LEU A 23 9.03 1.94 -0.42
CA LEU A 23 8.39 2.96 -1.26
C LEU A 23 8.86 4.37 -0.90
N ASP A 24 9.20 4.65 0.36
CA ASP A 24 9.74 5.95 0.84
C ASP A 24 11.12 6.26 0.23
N ASP A 25 11.91 5.24 -0.12
CA ASP A 25 13.21 5.40 -0.78
C ASP A 25 13.08 5.96 -2.23
N LEU A 26 11.87 6.00 -2.78
CA LEU A 26 11.63 6.48 -4.13
C LEU A 26 11.55 8.01 -4.20
N PRO A 27 12.03 8.63 -5.30
CA PRO A 27 12.16 10.08 -5.42
C PRO A 27 10.83 10.83 -5.62
N TYR A 28 9.69 10.18 -5.41
CA TYR A 28 8.38 10.72 -5.71
C TYR A 28 7.70 11.24 -4.43
N PRO A 29 7.29 12.52 -4.36
CA PRO A 29 6.51 13.03 -3.23
C PRO A 29 5.05 12.60 -3.41
N MET A 30 4.75 11.33 -3.17
CA MET A 30 3.41 10.78 -3.33
C MET A 30 2.86 10.41 -1.96
N GLY A 31 1.63 10.85 -1.68
CA GLY A 31 0.86 10.18 -0.64
C GLY A 31 0.58 8.76 -1.10
N ALA A 32 0.71 7.77 -0.23
CA ALA A 32 0.27 6.42 -0.50
C ALA A 32 -0.68 5.96 0.62
N ALA A 33 -1.82 5.38 0.24
CA ALA A 33 -2.68 4.65 1.15
C ALA A 33 -2.37 3.15 1.04
N TYR A 34 -2.41 2.47 2.16
CA TYR A 34 -2.06 1.06 2.27
C TYR A 34 -3.24 0.30 2.86
N GLU A 35 -3.67 -0.76 2.18
CA GLU A 35 -4.76 -1.62 2.62
C GLU A 35 -4.35 -3.09 2.48
N VAL A 36 -4.49 -3.85 3.57
CA VAL A 36 -4.26 -5.29 3.55
C VAL A 36 -5.58 -5.99 3.24
N GLU A 37 -5.61 -6.73 2.14
CA GLU A 37 -6.68 -7.67 1.83
C GLU A 37 -6.31 -9.09 2.28
N GLN A 38 -7.25 -10.03 2.19
CA GLN A 38 -7.08 -11.39 2.73
C GLN A 38 -5.87 -12.15 2.16
N ASP A 39 -5.43 -11.84 0.93
CA ASP A 39 -4.34 -12.53 0.23
C ASP A 39 -3.34 -11.60 -0.49
N ARG A 40 -3.52 -10.28 -0.39
CA ARG A 40 -2.74 -9.29 -1.12
C ARG A 40 -2.71 -7.95 -0.41
N VAL A 41 -1.81 -7.09 -0.87
CA VAL A 41 -1.63 -5.74 -0.38
C VAL A 41 -1.99 -4.76 -1.48
N LEU A 42 -2.91 -3.86 -1.19
CA LEU A 42 -3.28 -2.77 -2.09
C LEU A 42 -2.55 -1.49 -1.66
N VAL A 43 -1.82 -0.89 -2.59
CA VAL A 43 -1.13 0.38 -2.40
C VAL A 43 -1.71 1.39 -3.37
N THR A 44 -2.45 2.36 -2.84
CA THR A 44 -3.03 3.44 -3.65
C THR A 44 -2.12 4.64 -3.59
N VAL A 45 -1.52 4.99 -4.72
CA VAL A 45 -0.59 6.11 -4.88
C VAL A 45 -1.34 7.32 -5.40
N PHE A 46 -1.23 8.43 -4.68
CA PHE A 46 -1.89 9.69 -5.02
C PHE A 46 -0.99 10.59 -5.84
N VAL A 47 -1.45 10.95 -7.04
CA VAL A 47 -0.69 11.69 -8.04
C VAL A 47 -1.40 13.00 -8.38
N GLU A 48 -0.77 14.15 -8.08
CA GLU A 48 -1.45 15.47 -8.15
C GLU A 48 -1.72 16.00 -9.57
N ASP A 49 -0.97 15.57 -10.60
CA ASP A 49 -1.09 16.18 -11.94
C ASP A 49 -0.70 15.24 -13.10
N GLY A 50 -0.82 13.91 -12.91
CA GLY A 50 -0.45 12.98 -13.97
C GLY A 50 -0.79 11.53 -13.70
N GLU A 51 -1.07 10.79 -14.77
CA GLU A 51 -1.12 9.33 -14.74
C GLU A 51 0.31 8.81 -14.50
N MET A 52 0.44 7.83 -13.63
CA MET A 52 1.72 7.14 -13.45
C MET A 52 1.97 6.23 -14.64
N ASP A 53 3.20 6.21 -15.15
CA ASP A 53 3.53 5.31 -16.25
C ASP A 53 3.44 3.85 -15.79
N GLU A 54 2.98 2.96 -16.67
CA GLU A 54 2.83 1.52 -16.37
C GLU A 54 4.15 0.89 -15.90
N SER A 55 5.30 1.38 -16.38
CA SER A 55 6.62 0.93 -15.89
C SER A 55 6.90 1.35 -14.45
N GLN A 56 6.43 2.52 -14.02
CA GLN A 56 6.59 2.96 -12.64
C GLN A 56 5.69 2.14 -11.71
N ILE A 57 4.47 1.83 -12.16
CA ILE A 57 3.56 0.93 -11.44
C ILE A 57 4.21 -0.45 -11.29
N ASP A 58 4.74 -1.04 -12.37
CA ASP A 58 5.40 -2.35 -12.33
C ASP A 58 6.65 -2.36 -11.43
N ASP A 59 7.44 -1.28 -11.44
CA ASP A 59 8.58 -1.10 -10.53
C ASP A 59 8.11 -1.06 -9.06
N LEU A 60 7.03 -0.34 -8.76
CA LEU A 60 6.45 -0.24 -7.41
C LEU A 60 5.88 -1.58 -6.94
N GLU A 61 5.12 -2.27 -7.77
CA GLU A 61 4.59 -3.62 -7.47
C GLU A 61 5.74 -4.60 -7.24
N THR A 62 6.78 -4.52 -8.06
CA THR A 62 7.96 -5.38 -7.95
C THR A 62 8.76 -5.12 -6.68
N LEU A 63 8.95 -3.85 -6.31
CA LEU A 63 9.63 -3.47 -5.07
C LEU A 63 8.81 -3.84 -3.84
N GLY A 64 7.51 -3.51 -3.85
CA GLY A 64 6.58 -3.85 -2.79
C GLY A 64 6.51 -5.35 -2.56
N ARG A 65 6.37 -6.16 -3.62
CA ARG A 65 6.34 -7.63 -3.49
C ARG A 65 7.64 -8.19 -2.93
N GLN A 66 8.78 -7.62 -3.29
CA GLN A 66 10.08 -8.02 -2.74
C GLN A 66 10.17 -7.69 -1.24
N ALA A 67 9.75 -6.49 -0.85
CA ALA A 67 9.72 -6.06 0.55
C ALA A 67 8.74 -6.88 1.39
N ALA A 68 7.58 -7.21 0.83
CA ALA A 68 6.54 -8.03 1.44
C ALA A 68 6.88 -9.54 1.48
N GLY A 69 8.09 -9.94 1.05
CA GLY A 69 8.54 -11.33 1.14
C GLY A 69 7.81 -12.28 0.17
N GLY A 70 7.31 -11.77 -0.95
CA GLY A 70 6.64 -12.55 -1.99
C GLY A 70 5.10 -12.53 -1.92
N ILE A 71 4.51 -11.69 -1.08
CA ILE A 71 3.07 -11.41 -1.05
C ILE A 71 2.69 -10.54 -2.24
N ASP A 72 1.53 -10.82 -2.83
CA ASP A 72 1.02 -10.06 -3.97
C ASP A 72 0.77 -8.60 -3.55
N VAL A 73 1.41 -7.66 -4.27
CA VAL A 73 1.27 -6.22 -4.05
C VAL A 73 0.70 -5.64 -5.33
N VAL A 74 -0.45 -4.98 -5.21
CA VAL A 74 -1.14 -4.31 -6.30
C VAL A 74 -1.02 -2.82 -6.08
N VAL A 75 -0.57 -2.09 -7.10
CA VAL A 75 -0.42 -0.64 -7.03
C VAL A 75 -1.49 0.02 -7.90
N GLU A 76 -2.33 0.84 -7.28
CA GLU A 76 -3.33 1.66 -7.99
C GLU A 76 -2.94 3.13 -7.91
N CYS A 77 -3.26 3.89 -8.96
CA CYS A 77 -3.06 5.34 -8.97
C CYS A 77 -4.40 6.05 -8.84
N SER A 78 -4.44 7.06 -7.99
CA SER A 78 -5.64 7.87 -7.76
C SER A 78 -5.31 9.36 -7.88
N ASP A 79 -6.11 10.09 -8.65
CA ASP A 79 -6.10 11.56 -8.71
C ASP A 79 -7.00 12.20 -7.63
N GLU A 80 -7.99 11.45 -7.14
CA GLU A 80 -8.61 11.76 -5.84
C GLU A 80 -7.53 11.52 -4.79
N GLY A 81 -6.91 12.58 -4.27
CA GLY A 81 -5.85 12.55 -3.25
C GLY A 81 -6.19 11.67 -2.03
N PRO A 82 -5.24 11.47 -1.09
CA PRO A 82 -5.49 10.60 0.07
C PRO A 82 -6.80 10.99 0.74
N PRO A 83 -7.64 10.01 1.15
CA PRO A 83 -8.86 10.34 1.85
C PRO A 83 -8.47 11.26 3.00
N GLU A 84 -9.01 12.49 3.01
CA GLU A 84 -8.78 13.42 4.11
C GLU A 84 -9.04 12.62 5.38
N GLU A 85 -8.03 12.55 6.28
CA GLU A 85 -8.19 11.92 7.59
C GLU A 85 -9.56 12.35 8.09
N GLN A 86 -10.49 11.41 8.24
CA GLN A 86 -11.83 11.73 8.70
C GLN A 86 -11.64 12.34 10.09
N ASP A 87 -11.57 13.67 10.13
CA ASP A 87 -11.60 14.48 11.32
C ASP A 87 -12.74 13.90 12.14
N GLY A 88 -12.38 13.37 13.30
CA GLY A 88 -13.31 12.73 14.21
C GLY A 88 -14.49 13.64 14.41
N GLY A 89 -15.56 13.38 13.64
CA GLY A 89 -16.85 14.02 13.72
C GLY A 89 -17.50 13.59 15.02
N SER A 90 -16.96 14.10 16.12
CA SER A 90 -17.63 14.15 17.39
C SER A 90 -18.86 15.02 17.21
N GLN A 91 -20.03 14.40 17.14
CA GLN A 91 -21.28 15.05 17.52
C GLN A 91 -22.23 14.08 18.20
#